data_AF-I6AS25-F1
#
_entry.id   AF-I6AS25-F1
#
_cell.length_a   1.000
_cell.length_b   1.000
_cell.length_c   1.000
_cell.angle_alpha   90.00
_cell.angle_beta   90.00
_cell.angle_gamma   90.00
#
_symmetry.space_group_name_H-M   'P 1'
#
loop_
_entity.id
_entity.type
_entity.pdbx_description
1 polymer ?
#
loop_
_entity_poly.entity_id
_entity_poly.type
_entity_poly.pdbx_seq_one_letter_code
_entity_poly.pdbx_strand_id
1 'polypeptide(L)'
;MHTNQTCHHRRAFTLIELLAVIAIIGILAAILIPVVGLVRNKARASASISNLRQIFLAMSMFADENRDNFPIASGTVDWNLDITETDEMSWTQQLYPYTHSKDFFLTPRFERSGSAYFMGANAAYVRAGSKQAATNRSLIEYRSQFVLAGETNYGFGVEPDFDKDDYTQNCVNAPDTLFSDGTQAILFADGHVGVFKGYDPEKMTFRYDEIGPWQNPG
;
A
#
# COMPACT_ATOMS: atom_id res chain seq x y z
N MET A 1 48.92 30.50 58.56
CA MET A 1 47.93 29.87 57.67
C MET A 1 47.90 30.64 56.35
N HIS A 2 48.51 30.11 55.29
CA HIS A 2 48.42 30.66 53.93
C HIS A 2 47.38 29.82 53.17
N THR A 3 46.27 30.44 52.79
CA THR A 3 45.26 29.85 51.92
C THR A 3 45.68 30.07 50.47
N ASN A 4 46.13 29.02 49.79
CA ASN A 4 46.37 29.03 48.35
C ASN A 4 45.04 29.18 47.60
N GLN A 5 44.76 30.39 47.11
CA GLN A 5 43.70 30.62 46.13
C GLN A 5 44.21 30.22 44.74
N THR A 6 43.75 29.07 44.23
CA THR A 6 43.94 28.70 42.83
C THR A 6 42.97 29.50 41.97
N CYS A 7 43.47 30.51 41.26
CA CYS A 7 42.70 31.27 40.28
C CYS A 7 42.29 30.35 39.11
N HIS A 8 41.03 29.90 39.11
CA HIS A 8 40.44 29.23 37.96
C HIS A 8 40.30 30.22 36.80
N HIS A 9 41.18 30.10 35.80
CA HIS A 9 41.01 30.77 34.51
C HIS A 9 39.72 30.28 33.86
N ARG A 10 38.64 31.06 33.95
CA ARG A 10 37.43 30.80 33.18
C ARG A 10 37.76 31.07 31.72
N ARG A 11 37.79 30.02 30.90
CA ARG A 11 37.88 30.16 29.45
C ARG A 11 36.62 30.86 28.95
N ALA A 12 36.75 32.11 28.52
CA ALA A 12 35.69 32.82 27.83
C ALA A 12 35.66 32.35 26.37
N PHE A 13 34.48 31.97 25.90
CA PHE A 13 34.26 31.56 24.51
C PHE A 13 34.42 32.78 23.59
N THR A 14 35.17 32.63 22.51
CA THR A 14 35.32 33.69 21.51
C THR A 14 34.14 33.68 20.54
N LEU A 15 33.81 34.86 19.98
CA LEU A 15 32.78 34.99 18.95
C LEU A 15 33.04 34.10 17.72
N ILE A 16 34.31 33.93 17.35
CA ILE A 16 34.69 33.12 16.19
C ILE A 16 34.45 31.62 16.43
N GLU A 17 34.71 31.12 17.64
CA GLU A 17 34.42 29.73 18.00
C GLU A 17 32.93 29.43 17.93
N LEU A 18 32.10 30.36 18.43
CA LEU A 18 30.64 30.22 18.33
C LEU A 18 30.15 30.30 16.88
N LEU A 19 30.69 31.24 16.09
CA LEU A 19 30.35 31.41 14.67
C LEU A 19 30.69 30.17 13.85
N ALA A 20 31.87 29.57 14.07
CA ALA A 20 32.29 28.37 13.37
C ALA A 20 31.35 27.18 13.67
N VAL A 21 30.90 27.03 14.91
CA VAL A 21 29.98 25.95 15.32
C VAL A 21 28.63 26.10 14.62
N ILE A 22 28.03 27.30 14.64
CA ILE A 22 26.74 27.50 13.97
C ILE A 22 26.86 27.34 12.45
N ALA A 23 28.00 27.72 11.85
CA ALA A 23 28.26 27.51 10.43
C ALA A 23 28.31 26.01 10.09
N ILE A 24 29.01 25.21 10.90
CA ILE A 24 29.09 23.75 10.71
C ILE A 24 27.70 23.10 10.90
N ILE A 25 26.98 23.45 11.97
CA ILE A 25 25.60 22.95 12.19
C ILE A 25 24.69 23.34 11.04
N GLY A 26 24.80 24.57 10.52
CA GLY A 26 24.03 25.05 9.37
C GLY A 26 24.30 24.23 8.11
N ILE A 27 25.57 23.92 7.81
CA ILE A 27 25.95 23.08 6.66
C ILE A 27 25.38 21.67 6.82
N LEU A 28 25.53 21.06 8.00
CA LEU A 28 25.02 19.72 8.28
C LEU A 28 23.48 19.66 8.17
N ALA A 29 22.79 20.65 8.75
CA ALA A 29 21.33 20.74 8.69
C ALA A 29 20.83 20.93 7.24
N ALA A 30 21.51 21.75 6.44
CA ALA A 30 21.16 21.99 5.03
C ALA A 30 21.20 20.70 4.20
N ILE A 31 22.13 19.78 4.48
CA ILE A 31 22.21 18.48 3.82
C ILE A 31 21.19 17.50 4.41
N LEU A 32 20.97 17.52 5.73
CA LEU A 32 20.15 16.53 6.43
C LEU A 32 18.65 16.68 6.15
N ILE A 33 18.13 17.91 6.13
CA ILE A 33 16.69 18.19 5.97
C ILE A 33 16.10 17.54 4.70
N PRO A 34 16.66 17.72 3.48
CA PRO A 34 16.10 17.09 2.28
C PRO A 34 16.21 15.56 2.31
N VAL A 35 17.30 15.02 2.87
CA VAL A 35 17.54 13.56 2.93
C VAL A 35 16.54 12.86 3.85
N VAL A 36 16.23 13.45 5.01
CA VAL A 36 15.27 12.88 5.96
C VAL A 36 13.88 12.71 5.33
N GLY A 37 13.45 13.66 4.50
CA GLY A 37 12.18 13.56 3.77
C GLY A 37 12.14 12.35 2.83
N LEU A 38 13.20 12.14 2.05
CA LEU A 38 13.33 11.00 1.15
C LEU A 38 13.35 9.66 1.90
N VAL A 39 14.11 9.59 3.01
CA VAL A 39 14.18 8.39 3.86
C VAL A 39 12.80 8.05 4.45
N ARG A 40 12.08 9.06 4.95
CA ARG A 40 10.73 8.88 5.49
C ARG A 40 9.75 8.36 4.44
N ASN A 41 9.79 8.90 3.21
CA ASN A 41 8.92 8.43 2.13
C ASN A 41 9.22 6.96 1.75
N LYS A 42 10.50 6.58 1.69
CA LYS A 42 10.89 5.18 1.47
C LYS A 42 10.43 4.26 2.61
N ALA A 43 10.54 4.71 3.86
CA ALA A 43 10.07 3.94 5.01
C ALA A 43 8.54 3.73 4.96
N ARG A 44 7.79 4.77 4.60
CA ARG A 44 6.33 4.69 4.39
C ARG A 44 5.96 3.70 3.28
N ALA A 45 6.66 3.75 2.14
CA ALA A 45 6.46 2.78 1.06
C ALA A 45 6.79 1.33 1.51
N SER A 46 7.88 1.14 2.26
CA SER A 46 8.23 -0.18 2.80
C SER A 46 7.17 -0.73 3.77
N ALA A 47 6.54 0.14 4.57
CA ALA A 47 5.46 -0.23 5.47
C ALA A 47 4.21 -0.65 4.70
N SER A 48 3.82 0.08 3.64
CA SER A 48 2.72 -0.36 2.76
C SER A 48 2.96 -1.73 2.12
N ILE A 49 4.20 -2.01 1.68
CA ILE A 49 4.57 -3.32 1.13
C ILE A 49 4.39 -4.41 2.18
N SER A 50 4.70 -4.11 3.45
CA SER A 50 4.44 -5.03 4.56
C SER A 50 2.95 -5.25 4.79
N ASN A 51 2.13 -4.21 4.64
CA ASN A 51 0.67 -4.32 4.73
C ASN A 51 0.11 -5.19 3.60
N LEU A 52 0.57 -5.04 2.35
CA LEU A 52 0.18 -5.92 1.24
C LEU A 52 0.49 -7.40 1.51
N ARG A 53 1.64 -7.71 2.13
CA ARG A 53 1.98 -9.08 2.51
C ARG A 53 1.06 -9.64 3.60
N GLN A 54 0.64 -8.80 4.53
CA GLN A 54 -0.33 -9.19 5.57
C GLN A 54 -1.72 -9.40 4.97
N ILE A 55 -2.12 -8.56 4.01
CA ILE A 55 -3.35 -8.75 3.23
C ILE A 55 -3.29 -10.07 2.46
N PHE A 56 -2.17 -10.38 1.79
CA PHE A 56 -1.99 -11.67 1.11
C PHE A 56 -2.15 -12.87 2.05
N LEU A 57 -1.57 -12.79 3.25
CA LEU A 57 -1.69 -13.84 4.25
C LEU A 57 -3.16 -14.06 4.64
N ALA A 58 -3.89 -12.97 4.91
CA ALA A 58 -5.33 -13.04 5.20
C ALA A 58 -6.13 -13.61 4.02
N MET A 59 -5.86 -13.16 2.79
CA MET A 59 -6.47 -13.69 1.57
C MET A 59 -6.19 -15.18 1.36
N SER A 60 -4.98 -15.62 1.71
CA SER A 60 -4.60 -17.04 1.61
C SER A 60 -5.33 -17.89 2.63
N MET A 61 -5.42 -17.43 3.88
CA MET A 61 -6.20 -18.10 4.93
C MET A 61 -7.70 -18.17 4.56
N PHE A 62 -8.25 -17.08 4.05
CA PHE A 62 -9.61 -17.05 3.52
C PHE A 62 -9.78 -18.08 2.40
N ALA A 63 -8.87 -18.13 1.42
CA ALA A 63 -8.96 -19.05 0.29
C ALA A 63 -8.87 -20.52 0.72
N ASP A 64 -8.04 -20.83 1.72
CA ASP A 64 -7.92 -22.18 2.28
C ASP A 64 -9.26 -22.68 2.86
N GLU A 65 -10.08 -21.78 3.42
CA GLU A 65 -11.41 -22.10 3.96
C GLU A 65 -12.54 -22.01 2.92
N ASN A 66 -12.31 -21.33 1.79
CA ASN A 66 -13.33 -21.00 0.78
C ASN A 66 -13.11 -21.69 -0.57
N ARG A 67 -12.63 -22.95 -0.57
CA ARG A 67 -12.41 -23.77 -1.78
C ARG A 67 -11.49 -23.10 -2.81
N ASP A 68 -10.36 -22.57 -2.33
CA ASP A 68 -9.38 -21.80 -3.11
C ASP A 68 -9.89 -20.48 -3.69
N ASN A 69 -11.07 -20.01 -3.29
CA ASN A 69 -11.56 -18.71 -3.74
C ASN A 69 -11.04 -17.61 -2.81
N PHE A 70 -10.37 -16.61 -3.39
CA PHE A 70 -10.12 -15.35 -2.71
C PHE A 70 -11.45 -14.61 -2.42
N PRO A 71 -11.45 -13.59 -1.54
CA PRO A 71 -12.65 -12.79 -1.28
C PRO A 71 -13.31 -12.28 -2.56
N ILE A 72 -14.64 -12.14 -2.53
CA ILE A 72 -15.37 -11.46 -3.59
C ILE A 72 -15.27 -9.94 -3.38
N ALA A 73 -15.08 -9.16 -4.43
CA ALA A 73 -15.29 -7.71 -4.32
C ALA A 73 -16.79 -7.48 -4.54
N SER A 74 -17.58 -7.35 -3.48
CA SER A 74 -19.01 -7.14 -3.65
C SER A 74 -19.49 -6.18 -2.60
N GLY A 75 -20.54 -5.43 -2.95
CA GLY A 75 -21.02 -4.34 -2.12
C GLY A 75 -20.33 -3.04 -2.45
N THR A 76 -21.00 -1.96 -2.09
CA THR A 76 -20.41 -0.65 -1.85
C THR A 76 -20.51 -0.46 -0.34
N VAL A 77 -19.37 -0.40 0.37
CA VAL A 77 -19.40 -0.40 1.84
C VAL A 77 -18.56 0.70 2.45
N ASP A 78 -19.20 1.54 3.27
CA ASP A 78 -18.53 2.61 4.01
C ASP A 78 -17.47 2.01 4.92
N TRP A 79 -16.32 2.66 4.94
CA TRP A 79 -15.20 2.36 5.81
C TRP A 79 -15.61 2.32 7.28
N ASN A 80 -16.54 3.21 7.67
CA ASN A 80 -17.00 3.41 9.03
C ASN A 80 -18.28 2.64 9.37
N LEU A 81 -18.94 1.97 8.42
CA LEU A 81 -20.09 1.14 8.74
C LEU A 81 -19.63 -0.14 9.44
N ASP A 82 -20.35 -0.50 10.49
CA ASP A 82 -20.20 -1.80 11.13
C ASP A 82 -20.83 -2.86 10.21
N ILE A 83 -20.06 -3.91 9.97
CA ILE A 83 -20.31 -5.09 9.12
C ILE A 83 -21.68 -5.77 9.28
N THR A 84 -22.44 -5.44 10.32
CA THR A 84 -23.80 -5.97 10.56
C THR A 84 -24.90 -5.21 9.82
N GLU A 85 -24.57 -4.09 9.14
CA GLU A 85 -25.57 -3.18 8.58
C GLU A 85 -25.83 -3.35 7.06
N THR A 86 -25.09 -4.23 6.36
CA THR A 86 -25.27 -4.48 4.92
C THR A 86 -25.34 -5.97 4.56
N ASP A 87 -26.20 -6.32 3.59
CA ASP A 87 -26.32 -7.69 3.05
C ASP A 87 -25.17 -8.07 2.08
N GLU A 88 -24.37 -7.09 1.63
CA GLU A 88 -23.16 -7.32 0.81
C GLU A 88 -21.90 -6.93 1.63
N MET A 89 -20.95 -7.85 1.79
CA MET A 89 -19.67 -7.62 2.47
C MET A 89 -18.56 -7.31 1.46
N SER A 90 -17.83 -6.21 1.68
CA SER A 90 -16.66 -5.88 0.87
C SER A 90 -15.53 -6.90 1.04
N TRP A 91 -14.58 -6.93 0.10
CA TRP A 91 -13.45 -7.86 0.19
C TRP A 91 -12.59 -7.60 1.43
N THR A 92 -12.45 -6.34 1.85
CA THR A 92 -11.70 -5.98 3.07
C THR A 92 -12.40 -6.48 4.33
N GLN A 93 -13.74 -6.46 4.36
CA GLN A 93 -14.54 -6.96 5.47
C GLN A 93 -14.52 -8.49 5.56
N GLN A 94 -14.56 -9.18 4.42
CA GLN A 94 -14.41 -10.65 4.38
C GLN A 94 -13.07 -11.12 4.99
N LEU A 95 -12.05 -10.26 4.98
CA LEU A 95 -10.75 -10.54 5.58
C LEU A 95 -10.66 -10.17 7.06
N TYR A 96 -11.61 -9.41 7.61
CA TYR A 96 -11.58 -8.97 9.00
C TYR A 96 -11.46 -10.11 10.04
N PRO A 97 -12.11 -11.29 9.86
CA PRO A 97 -11.91 -12.44 10.75
C PRO A 97 -10.47 -12.96 10.82
N TYR A 98 -9.66 -12.68 9.79
CA TYR A 98 -8.27 -13.13 9.69
C TYR A 98 -7.27 -12.04 10.05
N THR A 99 -7.61 -10.77 9.84
CA THR A 99 -6.73 -9.63 10.18
C THR A 99 -6.94 -9.11 11.59
N HIS A 100 -8.15 -9.21 12.14
CA HIS A 100 -8.59 -8.61 13.42
C HIS A 100 -8.33 -7.10 13.57
N SER A 101 -7.98 -6.41 12.48
CA SER A 101 -7.78 -4.96 12.43
C SER A 101 -8.00 -4.42 11.01
N LYS A 102 -8.56 -3.22 10.93
CA LYS A 102 -8.70 -2.44 9.69
C LYS A 102 -7.41 -1.69 9.33
N ASP A 103 -6.44 -1.58 10.25
CA ASP A 103 -5.21 -0.79 10.07
C ASP A 103 -4.33 -1.28 8.91
N PHE A 104 -4.42 -2.56 8.57
CA PHE A 104 -3.66 -3.14 7.45
C PHE A 104 -4.14 -2.64 6.09
N PHE A 105 -5.39 -2.16 5.99
CA PHE A 105 -5.89 -1.56 4.76
C PHE A 105 -5.59 -0.05 4.69
N LEU A 106 -4.99 0.54 5.72
CA LEU A 106 -4.47 1.90 5.68
C LEU A 106 -3.03 1.91 5.13
N THR A 107 -2.61 3.07 4.62
CA THR A 107 -1.22 3.31 4.22
C THR A 107 -0.62 4.49 4.98
N PRO A 108 0.66 4.42 5.40
CA PRO A 108 1.35 5.57 5.96
C PRO A 108 1.84 6.55 4.87
N ARG A 109 1.55 6.30 3.59
CA ARG A 109 2.02 7.15 2.47
C ARG A 109 1.19 8.43 2.30
N PHE A 110 -0.07 8.44 2.73
CA PHE A 110 -0.93 9.63 2.76
C PHE A 110 -1.89 9.59 3.97
N GLU A 111 -2.46 10.74 4.32
CA GLU A 111 -3.43 10.86 5.43
C GLU A 111 -4.84 11.00 4.87
N ARG A 112 -5.56 9.88 4.79
CA ARG A 112 -6.97 9.81 4.37
C ARG A 112 -7.64 8.60 5.01
N SER A 113 -8.95 8.69 5.25
CA SER A 113 -9.79 7.54 5.59
C SER A 113 -10.01 6.62 4.38
N GLY A 114 -10.23 5.33 4.63
CA GLY A 114 -10.50 4.35 3.58
C GLY A 114 -9.35 3.41 3.24
N SER A 115 -9.65 2.33 2.49
CA SER A 115 -8.62 1.43 1.99
C SER A 115 -7.67 2.16 1.05
N ALA A 116 -6.38 1.91 1.23
CA ALA A 116 -5.31 2.31 0.34
C ALA A 116 -4.86 1.16 -0.58
N TYR A 117 -5.67 0.10 -0.68
CA TYR A 117 -5.38 -1.07 -1.49
C TYR A 117 -6.60 -1.44 -2.33
N PHE A 118 -6.34 -1.97 -3.52
CA PHE A 118 -7.35 -2.53 -4.40
C PHE A 118 -7.27 -4.06 -4.44
N MET A 119 -8.35 -4.73 -4.84
CA MET A 119 -8.35 -6.16 -5.13
C MET A 119 -8.45 -6.46 -6.63
N GLY A 120 -7.69 -7.47 -7.06
CA GLY A 120 -7.73 -8.08 -8.39
C GLY A 120 -8.83 -9.14 -8.50
N ALA A 121 -9.90 -8.80 -9.19
CA ALA A 121 -11.11 -9.56 -9.42
C ALA A 121 -11.59 -9.53 -10.89
N ASN A 122 -10.90 -8.82 -11.79
CA ASN A 122 -11.19 -8.72 -13.22
C ASN A 122 -11.37 -10.09 -13.87
N ALA A 123 -10.45 -11.02 -13.58
CA ALA A 123 -10.46 -12.37 -14.11
C ALA A 123 -11.74 -13.15 -13.77
N ALA A 124 -12.18 -13.00 -12.52
CA ALA A 124 -13.39 -13.64 -12.03
C ALA A 124 -14.64 -13.01 -12.65
N TYR A 125 -14.69 -11.68 -12.69
CA TYR A 125 -15.80 -10.92 -13.26
C TYR A 125 -16.02 -11.22 -14.74
N VAL A 126 -14.98 -11.17 -15.57
CA VAL A 126 -15.15 -11.40 -17.01
C VAL A 126 -15.60 -12.84 -17.28
N ARG A 127 -15.04 -13.82 -16.55
CA ARG A 127 -15.39 -15.23 -16.71
C ARG A 127 -16.84 -15.53 -16.30
N ALA A 128 -17.32 -14.92 -15.21
CA ALA A 128 -18.64 -15.20 -14.66
C ALA A 128 -19.73 -14.22 -15.11
N GLY A 129 -19.35 -13.05 -15.65
CA GLY A 129 -20.25 -11.95 -15.97
C GLY A 129 -20.89 -11.30 -14.74
N SER A 130 -20.28 -11.41 -13.55
CA SER A 130 -20.89 -10.97 -12.28
C SER A 130 -19.86 -10.42 -11.29
N LYS A 131 -20.22 -9.34 -10.58
CA LYS A 131 -19.45 -8.77 -9.46
C LYS A 131 -19.40 -9.69 -8.22
N GLN A 132 -20.18 -10.77 -8.21
CA GLN A 132 -20.17 -11.74 -7.10
C GLN A 132 -19.21 -12.91 -7.35
N ALA A 133 -18.38 -12.83 -8.39
CA ALA A 133 -17.42 -13.87 -8.74
C ALA A 133 -16.12 -13.68 -7.98
N ALA A 134 -15.61 -14.78 -7.43
CA ALA A 134 -14.35 -14.81 -6.71
C ALA A 134 -13.16 -15.19 -7.60
N THR A 135 -11.99 -14.64 -7.29
CA THR A 135 -10.75 -15.10 -7.92
C THR A 135 -10.34 -16.46 -7.38
N ASN A 136 -10.33 -17.51 -8.20
CA ASN A 136 -9.95 -18.84 -7.73
C ASN A 136 -8.44 -19.07 -7.88
N ARG A 137 -7.75 -19.23 -6.75
CA ARG A 137 -6.30 -19.47 -6.65
C ARG A 137 -5.84 -20.68 -7.47
N SER A 138 -6.64 -21.74 -7.53
CA SER A 138 -6.29 -22.98 -8.24
C SER A 138 -6.44 -22.89 -9.75
N LEU A 139 -7.10 -21.85 -10.26
CA LEU A 139 -7.18 -21.58 -11.70
C LEU A 139 -6.01 -20.73 -12.22
N ILE A 140 -5.19 -20.14 -11.34
CA ILE A 140 -4.09 -19.24 -11.72
C ILE A 140 -2.84 -20.05 -12.10
N GLU A 141 -2.50 -20.08 -13.38
CA GLU A 141 -1.31 -20.70 -13.95
C GLU A 141 -0.06 -19.83 -13.73
N TYR A 142 -0.13 -18.53 -14.02
CA TYR A 142 1.00 -17.59 -13.91
C TYR A 142 0.98 -16.79 -12.60
N ARG A 143 1.12 -17.48 -11.45
CA ARG A 143 0.94 -16.85 -10.12
C ARG A 143 1.87 -15.69 -9.82
N SER A 144 3.10 -15.71 -10.32
CA SER A 144 4.08 -14.63 -10.16
C SER A 144 3.86 -13.45 -11.12
N GLN A 145 2.83 -13.49 -11.95
CA GLN A 145 2.46 -12.39 -12.86
C GLN A 145 0.99 -11.99 -12.67
N PHE A 146 0.15 -12.86 -12.12
CA PHE A 146 -1.25 -12.54 -11.84
C PHE A 146 -1.37 -11.44 -10.79
N VAL A 147 -1.93 -10.29 -11.18
CA VAL A 147 -2.19 -9.16 -10.28
C VAL A 147 -3.34 -9.53 -9.35
N LEU A 148 -3.02 -9.76 -8.08
CA LEU A 148 -4.01 -10.15 -7.07
C LEU A 148 -4.53 -8.94 -6.26
N ALA A 149 -3.66 -7.97 -6.00
CA ALA A 149 -4.01 -6.73 -5.31
C ALA A 149 -2.91 -5.70 -5.56
N GLY A 150 -3.06 -4.51 -4.98
CA GLY A 150 -1.99 -3.53 -4.95
C GLY A 150 -2.38 -2.30 -4.16
N GLU A 151 -1.44 -1.39 -3.96
CA GLU A 151 -1.76 -0.08 -3.40
C GLU A 151 -2.58 0.75 -4.38
N THR A 152 -3.36 1.69 -3.88
CA THR A 152 -4.04 2.69 -4.69
C THR A 152 -4.09 4.02 -3.96
N ASN A 153 -3.92 5.11 -4.71
CA ASN A 153 -4.13 6.47 -4.23
C ASN A 153 -5.56 6.98 -4.57
N TYR A 154 -6.42 6.12 -5.14
CA TYR A 154 -7.74 6.49 -5.63
C TYR A 154 -8.55 7.18 -4.55
N GLY A 155 -8.99 8.42 -4.79
CA GLY A 155 -9.84 9.17 -3.88
C GLY A 155 -11.31 8.90 -4.16
N PHE A 156 -11.97 8.18 -3.26
CA PHE A 156 -13.42 8.05 -3.28
C PHE A 156 -14.01 9.43 -2.92
N GLY A 157 -14.49 10.16 -3.93
CA GLY A 157 -14.80 11.58 -3.82
C GLY A 157 -15.88 11.92 -2.79
N VAL A 158 -17.04 11.24 -2.84
CA VAL A 158 -18.21 11.57 -1.99
C VAL A 158 -19.09 10.35 -1.65
N GLU A 159 -18.75 9.14 -2.07
CA GLU A 159 -19.61 7.95 -1.90
C GLU A 159 -18.80 6.79 -1.30
N PRO A 160 -19.42 5.95 -0.47
CA PRO A 160 -18.77 5.18 0.59
C PRO A 160 -18.06 3.92 0.09
N ASP A 161 -17.66 3.86 -1.17
CA ASP A 161 -17.14 2.65 -1.80
C ASP A 161 -15.66 2.47 -1.47
N PHE A 162 -15.29 1.92 -0.31
CA PHE A 162 -13.88 1.88 0.12
C PHE A 162 -13.12 0.64 -0.32
N ASP A 163 -13.65 -0.17 -1.22
CA ASP A 163 -13.09 -1.47 -1.59
C ASP A 163 -12.71 -1.58 -3.06
N LYS A 164 -12.02 -0.54 -3.58
CA LYS A 164 -11.49 -0.45 -4.95
C LYS A 164 -11.16 -1.82 -5.51
N ASP A 165 -11.80 -2.18 -6.61
CA ASP A 165 -11.53 -3.41 -7.34
C ASP A 165 -11.23 -3.09 -8.81
N ASP A 166 -10.78 -4.10 -9.55
CA ASP A 166 -10.44 -4.00 -10.96
C ASP A 166 -11.47 -4.65 -11.90
N TYR A 167 -12.74 -4.82 -11.49
CA TYR A 167 -13.74 -5.51 -12.31
C TYR A 167 -13.91 -4.94 -13.70
N THR A 168 -14.12 -3.63 -13.76
CA THR A 168 -14.20 -2.82 -14.98
C THR A 168 -13.29 -1.60 -14.90
N GLN A 169 -12.62 -1.43 -13.76
CA GLN A 169 -11.85 -0.26 -13.44
C GLN A 169 -10.37 -0.61 -13.60
N ASN A 170 -9.60 0.24 -14.25
CA ASN A 170 -8.16 0.02 -14.28
C ASN A 170 -7.58 0.36 -12.89
N CYS A 171 -7.02 -0.63 -12.20
CA CYS A 171 -6.34 -0.44 -10.92
C CYS A 171 -4.83 -0.33 -11.05
N VAL A 172 -4.27 -0.67 -12.20
CA VAL A 172 -2.84 -0.66 -12.47
C VAL A 172 -2.59 0.34 -13.59
N ASN A 173 -1.91 1.45 -13.28
CA ASN A 173 -1.66 2.55 -14.24
C ASN A 173 -2.89 3.39 -14.58
N ALA A 174 -3.90 3.47 -13.72
CA ALA A 174 -4.92 4.52 -13.83
C ALA A 174 -4.39 5.85 -13.26
N PRO A 175 -4.87 7.01 -13.77
CA PRO A 175 -4.35 8.34 -13.39
C PRO A 175 -4.33 8.65 -11.88
N ASP A 176 -5.16 7.97 -11.11
CA ASP A 176 -5.41 8.15 -9.68
C ASP A 176 -4.87 7.00 -8.81
N THR A 177 -4.15 6.04 -9.39
CA THR A 177 -3.63 4.87 -8.64
C THR A 177 -2.18 5.03 -8.18
N LEU A 178 -1.42 5.92 -8.83
CA LEU A 178 -0.02 6.18 -8.50
C LEU A 178 0.13 7.13 -7.29
N PHE A 179 1.18 6.89 -6.50
CA PHE A 179 1.58 7.77 -5.40
C PHE A 179 2.38 8.97 -5.91
N SER A 180 2.68 9.91 -5.00
CA SER A 180 3.41 11.16 -5.33
C SER A 180 4.81 10.95 -5.91
N ASP A 181 5.41 9.77 -5.75
CA ASP A 181 6.68 9.39 -6.36
C ASP A 181 6.52 8.66 -7.71
N GLY A 182 5.28 8.56 -8.22
CA GLY A 182 4.94 7.90 -9.49
C GLY A 182 5.01 6.38 -9.42
N THR A 183 5.02 5.79 -8.22
CA THR A 183 5.09 4.34 -8.03
C THR A 183 3.83 3.77 -7.42
N GLN A 184 3.65 2.46 -7.58
CA GLN A 184 2.58 1.66 -6.99
C GLN A 184 3.14 0.27 -6.64
N ALA A 185 2.92 -0.21 -5.43
CA ALA A 185 3.23 -1.60 -5.09
C ALA A 185 2.08 -2.53 -5.52
N ILE A 186 2.42 -3.62 -6.18
CA ILE A 186 1.50 -4.61 -6.73
C ILE A 186 1.79 -5.96 -6.06
N LEU A 187 0.75 -6.58 -5.52
CA LEU A 187 0.77 -7.92 -4.95
C LEU A 187 0.36 -8.94 -6.02
N PHE A 188 1.16 -10.00 -6.15
CA PHE A 188 0.90 -11.09 -7.06
C PHE A 188 0.32 -12.32 -6.35
N ALA A 189 -0.27 -13.25 -7.11
CA ALA A 189 -0.96 -14.42 -6.56
C ALA A 189 -0.05 -15.46 -5.89
N ASP A 190 1.27 -15.34 -6.02
CA ASP A 190 2.26 -16.11 -5.26
C ASP A 190 2.68 -15.44 -3.94
N GLY A 191 2.16 -14.23 -3.66
CA GLY A 191 2.42 -13.47 -2.44
C GLY A 191 3.58 -12.48 -2.50
N HIS A 192 4.34 -12.44 -3.60
CA HIS A 192 5.38 -11.43 -3.72
C HIS A 192 4.78 -10.06 -4.08
N VAL A 193 5.51 -9.00 -3.73
CA VAL A 193 5.12 -7.61 -3.99
C VAL A 193 6.20 -6.95 -4.82
N GLY A 194 5.83 -6.43 -5.99
CA GLY A 194 6.70 -5.64 -6.86
C GLY A 194 6.30 -4.16 -6.85
N VAL A 195 7.23 -3.26 -7.17
CA VAL A 195 6.95 -1.81 -7.27
C VAL A 195 7.10 -1.38 -8.72
N PHE A 196 6.07 -0.73 -9.25
CA PHE A 196 5.96 -0.39 -10.66
C PHE A 196 5.54 1.05 -10.87
N LYS A 197 5.79 1.58 -12.07
CA LYS A 197 5.33 2.91 -12.50
C LYS A 197 4.06 2.86 -13.35
N GLY A 198 3.56 1.66 -13.63
CA GLY A 198 2.45 1.40 -14.53
C GLY A 198 2.38 -0.07 -14.90
N TYR A 199 1.48 -0.40 -15.83
CA TYR A 199 1.25 -1.75 -16.31
C TYR A 199 2.43 -2.22 -17.16
N ASP A 200 2.90 -3.42 -16.88
CA ASP A 200 3.99 -4.07 -17.61
C ASP A 200 3.51 -5.45 -18.09
N PRO A 201 3.19 -5.62 -19.40
CA PRO A 201 2.63 -6.87 -19.92
C PRO A 201 3.60 -8.05 -19.85
N GLU A 202 4.91 -7.81 -19.64
CA GLU A 202 5.88 -8.89 -19.45
C GLU A 202 5.91 -9.39 -18.00
N LYS A 203 5.37 -8.62 -17.06
CA LYS A 203 5.43 -8.92 -15.62
C LYS A 203 4.06 -9.05 -14.97
N MET A 204 3.00 -8.64 -15.67
CA MET A 204 1.65 -8.60 -15.13
C MET A 204 0.68 -9.26 -16.09
N THR A 205 -0.22 -10.07 -15.54
CA THR A 205 -1.38 -10.59 -16.23
C THR A 205 -2.59 -10.45 -15.31
N PHE A 206 -3.77 -10.33 -15.92
CA PHE A 206 -5.03 -10.46 -15.20
C PHE A 206 -5.66 -11.83 -15.48
N ARG A 207 -5.09 -12.63 -16.37
CA ARG A 207 -5.65 -13.90 -16.84
C ARG A 207 -5.23 -15.08 -15.98
N TYR A 208 -6.14 -16.03 -15.84
CA TYR A 208 -5.89 -17.29 -15.16
C TYR A 208 -4.87 -18.14 -15.90
N ASP A 209 -4.90 -18.11 -17.24
CA ASP A 209 -4.33 -19.15 -18.12
C ASP A 209 -3.43 -18.60 -19.25
N GLU A 210 -3.21 -17.30 -19.36
CA GLU A 210 -2.29 -16.72 -20.34
C GLU A 210 -1.67 -15.41 -19.84
N ILE A 211 -0.59 -14.98 -20.50
CA ILE A 211 0.06 -13.70 -20.23
C ILE A 211 -0.60 -12.64 -21.10
N GLY A 212 -1.30 -11.69 -20.49
CA GLY A 212 -1.91 -10.58 -21.20
C GLY A 212 -3.00 -9.86 -20.40
N PRO A 213 -3.40 -8.66 -20.84
CA PRO A 213 -4.57 -8.01 -20.27
C PRO A 213 -5.84 -8.75 -20.70
N TRP A 214 -6.80 -8.94 -19.79
CA TRP A 214 -8.14 -9.46 -20.13
C TRP A 214 -8.93 -8.50 -21.03
N GLN A 215 -8.62 -7.20 -20.98
CA GLN A 215 -9.21 -6.17 -21.81
C GLN A 215 -8.16 -5.62 -22.77
N ASN A 216 -8.13 -6.17 -23.97
CA ASN A 216 -7.63 -5.48 -25.16
C ASN A 216 -8.36 -6.01 -26.41
N PRO A 217 -9.62 -5.61 -26.68
CA PRO A 217 -9.88 -5.00 -27.97
C PRO A 217 -9.39 -3.54 -27.87
N GLY A 218 -8.73 -3.02 -28.89
CA GLY A 218 -8.24 -1.64 -28.88
C GLY A 218 -9.31 -0.57 -28.64
#